data_AF-A0A5C8DHA5-F1
#
_entry.id   AF-A0A5C8DHA5-F1
#
_cell.length_a   1.000
_cell.length_b   1.000
_cell.length_c   1.000
_cell.angle_alpha   90.00
_cell.angle_beta   90.00
_cell.angle_gamma   90.00
#
_symmetry.space_group_name_H-M   'P 1'
#
loop_
_entity.id
_entity.type
_entity.pdbx_description
1 polymer ?
#
loop_
_entity_poly.entity_id
_entity_poly.type
_entity_poly.pdbx_seq_one_letter_code
_entity_poly.pdbx_strand_id
1 'polypeptide(L)' 'MQTLQRSRLMRLSWEIQKRRKSNRSKSLFSAWAIYLNEDITVYYLVRKHTTRRQPDPVPATHLSLFYSRH' A
#
# COMPACT_ATOMS: atom_id res chain seq x y z
N MET A 1 -10.63 -9.07 12.68
CA MET A 1 -9.65 -8.11 12.10
C MET A 1 -8.48 -8.78 11.37
N GLN A 2 -7.95 -9.93 11.80
CA GLN A 2 -6.80 -10.60 11.14
C GLN A 2 -7.09 -11.19 9.73
N THR A 3 -8.32 -11.63 9.47
CA THR A 3 -8.74 -12.20 8.17
C THR A 3 -8.75 -11.17 7.04
N LEU A 4 -9.19 -9.95 7.35
CA LEU A 4 -9.23 -8.81 6.43
C LEU A 4 -7.82 -8.42 5.97
N GLN A 5 -6.86 -8.36 6.89
CA GLN A 5 -5.46 -8.04 6.58
C GLN A 5 -4.82 -9.11 5.68
N ARG A 6 -5.04 -10.39 5.98
CA ARG A 6 -4.58 -11.50 5.12
C ARG A 6 -5.19 -11.45 3.72
N SER A 7 -6.49 -11.14 3.62
CA SER A 7 -7.17 -11.02 2.32
C SER A 7 -6.60 -9.88 1.46
N ARG A 8 -6.26 -8.74 2.08
CA ARG A 8 -5.67 -7.57 1.41
C ARG A 8 -4.24 -7.87 0.93
N LEU A 9 -3.42 -8.48 1.78
CA LEU A 9 -2.07 -8.91 1.41
C LEU A 9 -2.08 -9.89 0.23
N MET A 10 -3.01 -10.86 0.25
CA MET A 10 -3.17 -11.83 -0.84
C MET A 10 -3.61 -11.16 -2.15
N ARG A 11 -4.58 -10.24 -2.10
CA ARG A 11 -5.00 -9.46 -3.28
C ARG A 11 -3.84 -8.64 -3.85
N LEU A 12 -3.09 -7.94 -3.01
CA LEU A 12 -1.92 -7.15 -3.43
C LEU A 12 -0.85 -8.05 -4.07
N SER A 13 -0.57 -9.22 -3.48
CA SER A 13 0.37 -10.17 -4.04
C SER A 13 -0.07 -10.69 -5.42
N TRP A 14 -1.36 -10.94 -5.61
CA TRP A 14 -1.91 -11.38 -6.90
C TRP A 14 -1.79 -10.29 -7.97
N GLU A 15 -2.04 -9.03 -7.62
CA GLU A 15 -1.87 -7.91 -8.54
C GLU A 15 -0.41 -7.73 -8.97
N ILE A 16 0.53 -7.84 -8.03
CA ILE A 16 1.97 -7.80 -8.32
C ILE A 16 2.35 -8.94 -9.26
N GLN A 17 1.88 -10.15 -8.96
CA GLN A 17 2.11 -11.34 -9.77
C GLN A 17 1.62 -11.14 -11.21
N LYS A 18 0.39 -10.64 -11.37
CA LYS A 18 -0.23 -10.39 -12.68
C LYS A 18 0.51 -9.30 -13.48
N ARG A 19 0.88 -8.19 -12.84
CA ARG A 19 1.51 -7.04 -13.50
C ARG A 19 2.98 -7.30 -13.86
N ARG A 20 3.72 -8.00 -12.98
CA ARG A 20 5.17 -8.21 -13.14
C ARG A 20 5.53 -9.60 -13.67
N LYS A 21 4.55 -10.47 -13.92
CA LYS A 21 4.75 -11.88 -14.32
C LYS A 21 5.74 -12.62 -13.39
N SER A 22 5.78 -12.24 -12.11
CA SER A 22 6.63 -12.85 -11.10
C SER A 22 6.01 -14.13 -10.54
N ASN A 23 6.80 -14.95 -9.84
CA ASN A 23 6.26 -16.10 -9.13
C ASN A 23 5.53 -15.66 -7.84
N ARG A 24 4.69 -16.55 -7.30
CA ARG A 24 3.83 -16.25 -6.14
C ARG A 24 4.62 -15.84 -4.91
N SER A 25 5.74 -16.50 -4.62
CA SER A 25 6.57 -16.22 -3.44
C SER A 25 7.22 -14.83 -3.49
N LYS A 26 7.81 -14.44 -4.63
CA LYS A 26 8.36 -13.09 -4.83
C LYS A 26 7.27 -12.02 -4.72
N SER A 27 6.11 -12.29 -5.31
CA SER A 27 4.99 -11.35 -5.29
C SER A 27 4.42 -11.15 -3.88
N LEU A 28 4.35 -12.22 -3.09
CA LEU A 28 3.94 -12.17 -1.69
C LEU A 28 4.95 -11.42 -0.82
N PHE A 29 6.25 -11.67 -1.03
CA PHE A 29 7.32 -10.95 -0.33
C PHE A 29 7.27 -9.44 -0.61
N SER A 30 7.10 -9.04 -1.88
CA SER A 30 6.92 -7.63 -2.24
C SER A 30 5.66 -7.02 -1.64
N ALA A 31 4.53 -7.75 -1.67
CA ALA A 31 3.29 -7.28 -1.03
C ALA A 31 3.46 -7.08 0.47
N TRP A 32 4.20 -7.97 1.14
CA TRP A 32 4.46 -7.89 2.57
C TRP A 32 5.38 -6.73 2.93
N ALA A 33 6.41 -6.48 2.12
CA ALA A 33 7.27 -5.32 2.28
C ALA A 33 6.49 -4.00 2.12
N ILE A 34 5.56 -3.92 1.16
CA ILE A 34 4.68 -2.75 0.98
C ILE A 34 3.74 -2.59 2.18
N TYR A 35 3.16 -3.70 2.67
CA TYR A 35 2.26 -3.68 3.81
C TYR A 35 2.95 -3.22 5.09
N LEU A 36 4.15 -3.72 5.38
CA LEU A 36 4.93 -3.28 6.54
C LEU A 36 5.35 -1.82 6.50
N ASN A 37 5.58 -1.31 5.29
CA ASN A 37 5.99 0.06 5.10
C ASN A 37 4.81 0.93 4.65
N GLU A 38 3.56 0.50 4.80
CA GLU A 38 2.39 1.20 4.27
C GLU A 38 2.39 2.67 4.75
N ASP A 39 2.57 2.90 6.04
CA ASP A 39 2.57 4.24 6.65
C ASP A 39 3.66 5.16 6.05
N ILE A 40 4.83 4.58 5.75
CA ILE A 40 5.99 5.31 5.22
C ILE A 40 5.85 5.50 3.70
N THR A 41 5.48 4.44 3.00
CA THR A 41 5.43 4.41 1.53
C THR A 41 4.30 5.29 1.02
N VAL A 42 3.13 5.29 1.68
CA VAL A 42 2.03 6.18 1.34
C VAL A 42 2.41 7.63 1.66
N TYR A 43 3.05 7.90 2.79
CA TYR A 43 3.54 9.23 3.11
C TYR A 43 4.50 9.78 2.03
N TYR A 44 5.48 8.99 1.59
CA TYR A 44 6.41 9.41 0.53
C TYR A 44 5.75 9.51 -0.84
N LEU A 45 4.80 8.64 -1.17
CA LEU A 45 4.03 8.71 -2.41
C LEU A 45 3.16 9.97 -2.45
N VAL A 46 2.43 10.25 -1.36
CA VAL A 46 1.64 11.48 -1.22
C VAL A 46 2.57 12.68 -1.30
N ARG A 47 3.65 12.74 -0.53
CA ARG A 47 4.64 13.83 -0.61
C ARG A 47 5.22 14.04 -2.01
N LYS A 48 5.41 12.99 -2.80
CA LYS A 48 5.91 13.05 -4.18
C LYS A 48 4.83 13.52 -5.17
N HIS A 49 3.57 13.15 -4.96
CA HIS A 49 2.45 13.48 -5.83
C HIS A 49 1.73 14.79 -5.46
N THR A 50 1.86 15.26 -4.22
CA THR A 50 1.43 16.60 -3.80
C THR A 50 2.39 17.59 -4.42
N THR A 51 2.02 18.13 -5.59
CA THR A 51 2.73 19.25 -6.21
C THR A 51 2.77 20.40 -5.20
N ARG A 52 3.91 21.11 -5.13
CA ARG A 52 4.28 22.25 -4.23
C ARG A 52 3.21 23.32 -3.91
N ARG A 53 2.00 23.25 -4.46
CA ARG A 53 0.91 24.24 -4.37
C ARG A 53 -0.21 23.89 -3.38
N GLN A 54 -0.25 22.72 -2.75
CA GLN A 54 -1.27 22.45 -1.72
C GLN A 54 -0.74 22.72 -0.30
N PRO A 55 -1.42 23.57 0.52
CA PRO A 55 -0.87 24.03 1.80
C PRO A 55 -0.97 23.03 2.95
N ASP A 56 -1.76 21.95 2.84
CA ASP A 56 -1.99 21.04 3.97
C ASP A 56 -1.43 19.64 3.69
N PRO A 57 -0.24 19.30 4.21
CA PRO A 57 0.23 17.92 4.20
C PRO A 57 -0.68 17.11 5.11
N VAL A 58 -1.57 16.32 4.50
CA VAL A 58 -2.38 15.33 5.23
C VAL A 58 -1.44 14.51 6.12
N PRO A 59 -1.65 14.49 7.45
CA PRO A 59 -0.75 13.80 8.36
C PRO A 59 -0.67 12.31 7.98
N ALA A 60 0.54 11.73 8.05
CA ALA A 60 0.84 10.36 7.65
C ALA A 60 -0.11 9.32 8.29
N THR A 61 -0.64 9.63 9.47
CA THR A 61 -1.64 8.83 10.20
C THR A 61 -3.00 8.71 9.51
N HIS A 62 -3.33 9.57 8.55
CA HIS A 62 -4.58 9.51 7.79
C HIS A 62 -4.45 8.82 6.43
N LEU A 63 -3.27 8.31 6.10
CA LEU A 63 -2.91 7.82 4.77
C LEU A 63 -2.74 6.29 4.78
N SER A 64 -3.81 5.54 5.03
CA SER A 64 -3.81 4.09 4.82
C SER A 64 -4.22 3.74 3.39
N LEU A 65 -3.50 2.81 2.75
CA LEU A 65 -3.87 2.20 1.46
C LEU A 65 -5.22 1.49 1.52
N PHE A 66 -5.69 1.13 2.72
CA PHE A 66 -6.84 0.25 2.89
C PHE A 66 -7.91 0.85 3.81
N TYR A 67 -8.40 2.05 3.45
CA TYR A 67 -9.67 2.55 3.99
C TYR A 67 -10.82 1.59 3.66
N SER A 68 -11.51 1.12 4.70
CA SER A 68 -12.83 0.51 4.53
C SER A 68 -13.83 1.65 4.43
N ARG A 69 -14.31 1.97 3.22
CA ARG A 69 -15.57 2.72 3.10
C ARG A 69 -16.66 1.82 3.68
N HIS A 70 -17.27 2.28 4.76
CA HIS A 70 -18.58 1.79 5.19
C HIS A 70 -19.63 2.20 4.15
#